data_AF-A0A7J7U9D6-F1
#
_entry.id   AF-A0A7J7U9D6-F1
#
_cell.length_a   1.000
_cell.length_b   1.000
_cell.length_c   1.000
_cell.angle_alpha   90.00
_cell.angle_beta   90.00
_cell.angle_gamma   90.00
#
_symmetry.space_group_name_H-M   'P 1'
#
loop_
_entity.id
_entity.type
_entity.pdbx_description
1 polymer ?
#
loop_
_entity_poly.entity_id
_entity_poly.type
_entity_poly.pdbx_seq_one_letter_code
_entity_poly.pdbx_strand_id
1 'polypeptide(L)'
;MDLHLHRADYVQVGVTSQKTMKLLPASRGSAPQKVVIGDHEGVVLCFGMKKGEAVAVFKTLPGQKIARLELGGILNTPQEKIFVAAGSEIRGFTKRGKQFLSFETNLTESIKAMYVYSLL
;
A
#
# COMPACT_ATOMS: atom_id res chain seq x y z
N MET A 1 -30.57 -7.86 -11.79
CA MET A 1 -29.70 -6.67 -11.79
C MET A 1 -28.46 -7.11 -12.51
N ASP A 2 -28.31 -6.72 -13.78
CA ASP A 2 -27.24 -7.23 -14.62
C ASP A 2 -26.04 -6.32 -14.49
N LEU A 3 -25.00 -6.80 -13.81
CA LEU A 3 -23.76 -6.08 -13.59
C LEU A 3 -22.81 -6.37 -14.76
N HIS A 4 -22.36 -5.32 -15.44
CA HIS A 4 -21.39 -5.43 -16.54
C HIS A 4 -20.10 -4.74 -16.13
N LEU A 5 -19.04 -5.52 -15.97
CA LEU A 5 -17.70 -5.02 -15.67
C LEU A 5 -16.80 -5.32 -16.87
N HIS A 6 -16.11 -4.30 -17.35
CA HIS A 6 -15.12 -4.44 -18.41
C HIS A 6 -13.74 -4.56 -17.79
N ARG A 7 -12.91 -5.42 -18.38
CA ARG A 7 -11.49 -5.47 -18.03
C ARG A 7 -10.82 -4.17 -18.47
N ALA A 8 -10.09 -3.55 -17.55
CA ALA A 8 -9.18 -2.46 -17.83
C ALA A 8 -7.85 -2.75 -17.15
N ASP A 9 -6.76 -2.70 -17.92
CA ASP A 9 -5.42 -2.89 -17.41
C ASP A 9 -4.81 -1.52 -17.08
N TYR A 10 -4.14 -1.39 -15.93
CA TYR A 10 -3.64 -0.10 -15.43
C TYR A 10 -2.11 -0.01 -15.49
N VAL A 11 -1.44 -0.62 -14.52
CA VAL A 11 0.03 -0.59 -14.39
C VAL A 11 0.50 -2.00 -14.09
N GLN A 12 1.54 -2.44 -14.82
CA GLN A 12 2.26 -3.66 -14.50
C GLN A 12 3.33 -3.37 -13.43
N VAL A 13 3.36 -4.18 -12.38
CA VAL A 13 4.37 -4.16 -11.33
C VAL A 13 5.13 -5.48 -11.28
N GLY A 14 6.17 -5.57 -10.44
CA GLY A 14 6.87 -6.82 -10.17
C GLY A 14 5.96 -7.88 -9.54
N VAL A 15 6.48 -9.10 -9.35
CA VAL A 15 5.74 -10.19 -8.70
C VAL A 15 5.33 -9.78 -7.28
N THR A 16 4.08 -10.01 -6.92
CA THR A 16 3.51 -9.57 -5.63
C THR A 16 3.17 -10.72 -4.69
N SER A 17 3.32 -10.49 -3.38
CA SER A 17 2.80 -11.39 -2.35
C SER A 17 1.28 -11.25 -2.20
N GLN A 18 0.66 -12.17 -1.48
CA GLN A 18 -0.75 -12.10 -1.13
C GLN A 18 -1.06 -10.84 -0.28
N LYS A 19 -2.15 -10.12 -0.60
CA LYS A 19 -2.60 -8.93 0.14
C LYS A 19 -1.53 -7.82 0.24
N THR A 20 -0.81 -7.54 -0.85
CA THR A 20 0.11 -6.39 -0.93
C THR A 20 -0.42 -5.22 -1.75
N MET A 21 -1.69 -5.25 -2.16
CA MET A 21 -2.40 -4.14 -2.80
C MET A 21 -3.52 -3.63 -1.89
N LYS A 22 -3.65 -2.30 -1.74
CA LYS A 22 -4.76 -1.64 -1.05
C LYS A 22 -5.21 -0.39 -1.82
N LEU A 23 -6.47 -0.01 -1.62
CA LEU A 23 -7.00 1.28 -2.05
C LEU A 23 -6.91 2.25 -0.88
N LEU A 24 -6.24 3.39 -1.07
CA LEU A 24 -6.29 4.47 -0.10
C LEU A 24 -7.73 5.01 -0.02
N PRO A 25 -8.23 5.39 1.17
CA PRO A 25 -9.54 6.00 1.30
C PRO A 25 -9.68 7.20 0.36
N ALA A 26 -10.87 7.38 -0.21
CA ALA A 26 -11.14 8.52 -1.06
C ALA A 26 -10.92 9.82 -0.25
N SER A 27 -10.19 10.77 -0.83
CA SER A 27 -10.24 12.15 -0.34
C SER A 27 -11.66 12.68 -0.50
N ARG A 28 -12.11 13.57 0.41
CA ARG A 28 -13.45 14.17 0.39
C ARG A 28 -13.91 14.50 -1.05
N GLY A 29 -15.06 13.94 -1.47
CA GLY A 29 -15.63 14.10 -2.80
C GLY A 29 -15.66 12.79 -3.63
N SER A 30 -16.08 12.89 -4.89
CA SER A 30 -16.18 11.76 -5.84
C SER A 30 -14.86 11.45 -6.58
N ALA A 31 -13.72 11.80 -5.98
CA ALA A 31 -12.42 11.58 -6.62
C ALA A 31 -12.06 10.08 -6.62
N PRO A 32 -11.46 9.56 -7.70
CA PRO A 32 -10.98 8.19 -7.73
C PRO A 32 -9.98 7.91 -6.60
N GLN A 33 -10.10 6.73 -5.99
CA GLN A 33 -9.15 6.27 -4.99
C GLN A 33 -7.78 6.01 -5.63
N LYS A 34 -6.73 6.10 -4.80
CA LYS A 34 -5.37 5.77 -5.21
C LYS A 34 -5.07 4.32 -4.85
N VAL A 35 -4.32 3.64 -5.70
CA VAL A 35 -3.85 2.28 -5.48
C VAL A 35 -2.46 2.34 -4.88
N VAL A 36 -2.21 1.58 -3.81
CA VAL A 36 -0.86 1.30 -3.32
C VAL A 36 -0.57 -0.18 -3.43
N ILE A 37 0.62 -0.53 -3.88
CA ILE A 37 1.04 -1.91 -4.14
C ILE A 37 2.52 -2.11 -3.79
N GLY A 38 2.84 -3.25 -3.18
CA GLY A 38 4.21 -3.66 -2.86
C GLY A 38 4.59 -4.99 -3.54
N ASP A 39 5.83 -5.09 -4.03
CA ASP A 39 6.33 -6.24 -4.78
C ASP A 39 7.51 -6.98 -4.11
N HIS A 40 7.99 -8.02 -4.79
CA HIS A 40 9.10 -8.86 -4.34
C HIS A 40 10.48 -8.19 -4.45
N GLU A 41 10.62 -7.09 -5.19
CA GLU A 41 11.84 -6.27 -5.23
C GLU A 41 11.86 -5.23 -4.10
N GLY A 42 10.86 -5.26 -3.22
CA GLY A 42 10.76 -4.34 -2.09
C GLY A 42 10.28 -2.94 -2.45
N VAL A 43 9.82 -2.75 -3.69
CA VAL A 43 9.30 -1.48 -4.18
C VAL A 43 7.84 -1.31 -3.73
N VAL A 44 7.52 -0.15 -3.18
CA VAL A 44 6.15 0.30 -2.91
C VAL A 44 5.80 1.40 -3.88
N LEU A 45 4.82 1.14 -4.75
CA LEU A 45 4.27 2.09 -5.70
C LEU A 45 2.89 2.54 -5.24
N CYS A 46 2.66 3.86 -5.24
CA CYS A 46 1.34 4.45 -5.15
C CYS A 46 1.04 5.19 -6.45
N PHE A 47 -0.12 4.93 -7.07
CA PHE A 47 -0.57 5.64 -8.26
C PHE A 47 -2.06 5.99 -8.17
N GLY A 48 -2.46 6.99 -8.93
CA GLY A 48 -3.87 7.36 -9.11
C GLY A 48 -4.21 7.52 -10.59
N MET A 49 -5.50 7.43 -10.92
CA MET A 49 -5.96 7.62 -12.29
C MET A 49 -6.22 9.11 -12.56
N LYS A 50 -5.65 9.64 -13.64
CA LYS A 50 -5.90 10.99 -14.13
C LYS A 50 -6.14 10.94 -15.63
N LYS A 51 -7.33 11.36 -16.08
CA LYS A 51 -7.73 11.36 -17.49
C LYS A 51 -7.51 9.99 -18.19
N GLY A 52 -7.78 8.90 -17.50
CA GLY A 52 -7.62 7.54 -18.03
C GLY A 52 -6.21 6.96 -17.91
N GLU A 53 -5.23 7.75 -17.49
CA GLU A 53 -3.84 7.30 -17.33
C GLU A 53 -3.48 7.11 -15.86
N ALA A 54 -2.65 6.10 -15.58
CA ALA A 54 -2.10 5.86 -14.26
C ALA A 54 -0.90 6.78 -14.02
N VAL A 55 -1.01 7.65 -13.01
CA VAL A 55 0.05 8.60 -12.63
C VAL A 55 0.62 8.21 -11.28
N ALA A 56 1.94 7.97 -11.25
CA ALA A 56 2.65 7.69 -10.02
C ALA A 56 2.57 8.88 -9.05
N VAL A 57 2.21 8.58 -7.80
CA VAL A 57 2.22 9.51 -6.67
C VAL A 57 3.57 9.45 -5.97
N PHE A 58 4.06 8.24 -5.72
CA PHE A 58 5.43 7.97 -5.28
C PHE A 58 5.82 6.53 -5.63
N LYS A 59 7.12 6.28 -5.71
CA LYS A 59 7.72 4.95 -5.84
C LYS A 59 8.95 4.91 -4.94
N THR A 60 9.07 3.90 -4.08
CA THR A 60 10.25 3.74 -3.22
C THR A 60 11.40 3.11 -3.99
N LEU A 61 12.61 3.20 -3.44
CA LEU A 61 13.74 2.40 -3.90
C LEU A 61 13.51 0.91 -3.60
N PRO A 62 14.15 0.00 -4.35
CA PRO A 62 14.15 -1.43 -4.07
C PRO A 62 14.68 -1.76 -2.67
N GLY A 63 14.33 -2.94 -2.17
CA GLY A 63 14.75 -3.46 -0.88
C GLY A 63 14.30 -4.90 -0.68
N GLN A 64 14.04 -5.27 0.57
CA GLN A 64 13.51 -6.60 0.87
C GLN A 64 12.06 -6.75 0.37
N LYS A 65 11.72 -7.96 -0.10
CA LYS A 65 10.37 -8.37 -0.53
C LYS A 65 9.28 -7.86 0.40
N ILE A 66 8.25 -7.22 -0.16
CA ILE A 66 7.05 -6.86 0.58
C ILE A 66 6.18 -8.10 0.78
N ALA A 67 6.08 -8.55 2.03
CA ALA A 67 5.32 -9.75 2.40
C ALA A 67 3.86 -9.44 2.75
N ARG A 68 3.58 -8.24 3.27
CA ARG A 68 2.23 -7.76 3.58
C ARG A 68 2.16 -6.24 3.49
N LEU A 69 1.01 -5.71 3.08
CA LEU A 69 0.70 -4.28 3.12
C LEU A 69 -0.64 -4.07 3.82
N GLU A 70 -0.68 -3.18 4.80
CA GLU A 70 -1.91 -2.79 5.49
C GLU A 70 -2.03 -1.27 5.58
N LEU A 71 -3.27 -0.81 5.68
CA LEU A 71 -3.56 0.60 5.95
C LEU A 71 -3.84 0.78 7.43
N GLY A 72 -3.51 1.96 7.95
CA GLY A 72 -3.81 2.33 9.34
C GLY A 72 -3.92 3.83 9.51
N GLY A 73 -4.23 4.25 10.73
CA GLY A 73 -4.46 5.64 11.08
C GLY A 73 -5.01 5.77 12.50
N ILE A 74 -5.32 7.02 12.87
CA ILE A 74 -5.97 7.35 14.14
C ILE A 74 -7.42 6.90 14.08
N LEU A 75 -8.00 6.48 15.20
CA LEU A 75 -9.39 6.08 15.27
C LEU A 75 -10.30 7.21 14.74
N ASN A 76 -11.38 6.86 14.04
CA ASN A 76 -12.32 7.81 13.43
C ASN A 76 -11.71 8.78 12.39
N THR A 77 -10.48 8.54 11.93
CA THR A 77 -9.88 9.25 10.79
C THR A 77 -9.72 8.32 9.59
N PRO A 78 -9.70 8.86 8.35
CA PRO A 78 -9.36 8.06 7.18
C PRO A 78 -7.99 7.38 7.36
N GLN A 79 -7.95 6.05 7.22
CA GLN A 79 -6.75 5.24 7.33
C GLN A 79 -5.83 5.44 6.11
N GLU A 80 -5.02 6.49 6.14
CA GLU A 80 -4.16 6.92 5.03
C GLU A 80 -2.67 6.60 5.26
N LYS A 81 -2.31 5.98 6.39
CA LYS A 81 -0.94 5.52 6.65
C LYS A 81 -0.79 4.13 6.05
N ILE A 82 0.27 3.94 5.28
CA ILE A 82 0.60 2.68 4.62
C ILE A 82 1.66 2.00 5.46
N PHE A 83 1.42 0.77 5.88
CA PHE A 83 2.40 -0.05 6.58
C PHE A 83 2.77 -1.23 5.69
N VAL A 84 4.05 -1.55 5.62
CA VAL A 84 4.57 -2.71 4.89
C VAL A 84 5.46 -3.54 5.79
N ALA A 85 5.32 -4.86 5.68
CA ALA A 85 6.23 -5.82 6.29
C ALA A 85 7.25 -6.29 5.23
N ALA A 86 8.53 -6.17 5.53
CA ALA A 86 9.62 -6.59 4.67
C ALA A 86 10.76 -7.18 5.51
N GLY A 87 11.09 -8.45 5.31
CA GLY A 87 11.95 -9.17 6.25
C GLY A 87 11.33 -9.22 7.65
N SER A 88 12.11 -8.84 8.66
CA SER A 88 11.69 -8.68 10.07
C SER A 88 11.32 -7.22 10.41
N GLU A 89 11.26 -6.32 9.42
CA GLU A 89 11.00 -4.89 9.64
C GLU A 89 9.57 -4.51 9.21
N ILE A 90 8.96 -3.61 9.98
CA ILE A 90 7.75 -2.87 9.58
C ILE A 90 8.12 -1.44 9.22
N ARG A 91 7.82 -1.04 7.99
CA ARG A 91 8.01 0.34 7.50
C ARG A 91 6.67 1.03 7.32
N GLY A 92 6.59 2.31 7.70
CA GLY A 92 5.39 3.12 7.57
C GLY A 92 5.60 4.31 6.64
N PHE A 93 4.69 4.49 5.69
CA PHE A 93 4.69 5.58 4.70
C PHE A 93 3.41 6.41 4.80
N THR A 94 3.54 7.72 4.62
CA THR A 94 2.40 8.59 4.37
C THR A 94 1.83 8.34 2.97
N LYS A 95 0.58 8.77 2.70
CA LYS A 95 0.00 8.74 1.35
C LYS A 95 0.79 9.47 0.25
N ARG A 96 1.79 10.29 0.63
CA ARG A 96 2.70 11.01 -0.27
C ARG A 96 4.08 10.36 -0.39
N GLY A 97 4.32 9.22 0.26
CA GLY A 97 5.58 8.47 0.15
C GLY A 97 6.64 8.81 1.19
N LYS A 98 6.43 9.81 2.06
CA LYS A 98 7.36 10.06 3.18
C LYS A 98 7.32 8.89 4.16
N GLN A 99 8.45 8.23 4.39
CA GLN A 99 8.61 7.25 5.47
C GLN A 99 8.56 7.97 6.82
N PHE A 100 7.76 7.46 7.75
CA PHE A 100 7.61 8.02 9.11
C PHE A 100 7.83 6.99 10.21
N LEU A 101 7.88 5.69 9.86
CA LEU A 101 8.12 4.60 10.78
C LEU A 101 9.09 3.61 10.14
N SER A 102 10.02 3.12 10.95
CA SER A 102 10.88 1.97 10.72
C SER A 102 10.94 1.26 12.07
N PHE A 103 10.43 0.04 12.13
CA PHE A 103 10.32 -0.74 13.36
C PHE A 103 10.89 -2.12 13.11
N GLU A 104 12.05 -2.38 13.71
CA GLU A 104 12.68 -3.69 13.71
C GLU A 104 12.03 -4.57 14.77
N THR A 105 11.46 -5.71 14.34
CA THR A 105 10.80 -6.64 15.27
C THR A 105 11.77 -7.58 15.96
N ASN A 106 13.02 -7.66 15.49
CA ASN A 106 14.05 -8.62 15.93
C ASN A 106 13.60 -10.09 15.81
N LEU A 107 12.66 -10.39 14.91
CA LEU A 107 12.30 -11.75 14.56
C LEU A 107 13.43 -12.40 13.76
N THR A 108 13.69 -13.67 14.01
CA THR A 108 14.65 -14.46 13.22
C THR A 108 14.13 -14.73 11.80
N GLU A 109 12.81 -14.90 11.66
CA GLU A 109 12.14 -15.15 10.38
C GLU A 109 11.45 -13.90 9.84
N SER A 110 11.18 -13.90 8.53
CA SER A 110 10.39 -12.84 7.89
C SER A 110 8.93 -12.84 8.33
N ILE A 111 8.36 -11.66 8.48
CA ILE A 111 6.94 -11.43 8.79
C ILE A 111 6.07 -11.93 7.63
N LYS A 112 5.12 -12.82 7.91
CA LYS A 112 4.19 -13.38 6.91
C LYS A 112 2.81 -12.71 6.92
N ALA A 113 2.42 -12.10 8.04
CA ALA A 113 1.15 -11.40 8.20
C ALA A 113 1.27 -10.31 9.26
N MET A 114 0.46 -9.27 9.11
CA MET A 114 0.33 -8.20 10.11
C MET A 114 -1.09 -7.64 10.04
N TYR A 115 -1.50 -6.99 11.12
CA TYR A 115 -2.72 -6.20 11.20
C TYR A 115 -2.39 -4.92 11.96
N VAL A 116 -2.85 -3.77 11.46
CA VAL A 116 -2.64 -2.48 12.12
C VAL A 116 -3.91 -2.12 12.86
N TYR A 117 -3.85 -2.20 14.18
CA TYR A 117 -4.97 -1.84 15.04
C TYR A 117 -4.92 -0.35 15.40
N SER A 118 -6.04 0.36 15.21
CA SER A 118 -6.19 1.75 15.63
C SER A 118 -6.70 1.80 17.06
N LEU A 119 -5.85 2.24 18.00
CA LEU A 119 -6.22 2.61 19.35
C LEU A 119 -6.01 4.12 19.51
N LEU A 120 -7.05 4.80 20.01
CA LEU A 120 -7.14 6.24 20.29
C LEU A 120 -7.42 7.12 19.05
#